data_AF-A0A971ADN4-F1
#
_entry.id   AF-A0A971ADN4-F1
#
_cell.length_a   1.000
_cell.length_b   1.000
_cell.length_c   1.000
_cell.angle_alpha   90.00
_cell.angle_beta   90.00
_cell.angle_gamma   90.00
#
_symmetry.space_group_name_H-M   'P 1'
#
loop_
_entity.id
_entity.type
_entity.pdbx_description
1 polymer ?
#
loop_
_entity_poly.entity_id
_entity_poly.type
_entity_poly.pdbx_seq_one_letter_code
_entity_poly.pdbx_strand_id
1 'polypeptide(L)'
;MRALGIEYVVGGVHWPLYVPIEREAVIRDYHRQNMFLATHPLVTIVAHPWWWMGAWRDADGMYRSEPWLDDFGHIPQSMHEEFAAAAREHGAVVEFNLGATVFNRSYPEGFKRQYVEYVAWLQGEGVTLSIGSDCHDEQYHPDFERAAEILEAAGIEESRLWRLG
;
A
#
# COMPACT_ATOMS: atom_id res chain seq x y z
N MET A 1 -1.18 31.64 3.48
CA MET A 1 -0.42 30.57 4.18
C MET A 1 1.06 30.79 3.92
N ARG A 2 1.92 30.70 4.94
CA ARG A 2 3.38 30.62 4.71
C ARG A 2 3.65 29.28 4.03
N ALA A 3 4.38 29.26 2.93
CA ALA A 3 4.84 28.02 2.30
C ALA A 3 5.85 27.36 3.26
N LEU A 4 5.52 26.18 3.79
CA LEU A 4 6.40 25.44 4.70
C LEU A 4 7.51 24.66 3.96
N GLY A 5 7.58 24.75 2.63
CA GLY A 5 8.56 24.02 1.83
C GLY A 5 8.30 22.52 1.74
N ILE A 6 7.06 22.08 1.99
CA ILE A 6 6.67 20.66 1.87
C ILE A 6 6.53 20.33 0.38
N GLU A 7 7.36 19.40 -0.11
CA GLU A 7 7.40 18.99 -1.51
C GLU A 7 6.29 17.99 -1.87
N TYR A 8 5.95 17.11 -0.93
CA TYR A 8 4.85 16.15 -1.04
C TYR A 8 4.38 15.71 0.34
N VAL A 9 3.18 15.15 0.41
CA VAL A 9 2.61 14.58 1.64
C VAL A 9 2.26 13.12 1.39
N VAL A 10 2.75 12.26 2.27
CA VAL A 10 2.40 10.84 2.30
C VAL A 10 1.36 10.62 3.39
N GLY A 11 0.21 10.05 3.04
CA GLY A 11 -0.84 9.67 3.99
C GLY A 11 -1.02 8.15 4.01
N GLY A 12 -1.00 7.54 5.19
CA GLY A 12 -1.10 6.09 5.36
C GLY A 12 -2.14 5.67 6.38
N VAL A 13 -2.80 4.53 6.11
CA VAL A 13 -3.72 3.88 7.05
C VAL A 13 -2.93 2.92 7.92
N HIS A 14 -2.84 3.20 9.22
CA HIS A 14 -1.99 2.42 10.14
C HIS A 14 -2.75 1.62 11.20
N TRP A 15 -4.03 1.93 11.43
CA TRP A 15 -4.87 1.20 12.37
C TRP A 15 -6.36 1.39 12.05
N PRO A 16 -7.23 0.46 12.48
CA PRO A 16 -8.67 0.64 12.38
C PRO A 16 -9.16 1.71 13.35
N LEU A 17 -10.13 2.53 12.93
CA LEU A 17 -10.66 3.65 13.73
C LEU A 17 -11.89 3.23 14.53
N TYR A 18 -11.64 2.64 15.71
CA TYR A 18 -12.67 2.30 16.71
C TYR A 18 -13.73 1.30 16.23
N VAL A 19 -13.41 0.48 15.23
CA VAL A 19 -14.24 -0.65 14.80
C VAL A 19 -13.87 -1.94 15.55
N PRO A 20 -14.79 -2.92 15.64
CA PRO A 20 -14.45 -4.24 16.14
C PRO A 20 -13.29 -4.86 15.37
N ILE A 21 -12.45 -5.63 16.07
CA ILE A 21 -11.35 -6.41 15.46
C ILE A 21 -11.94 -7.70 14.88
N GLU A 22 -12.68 -7.51 13.79
CA GLU A 22 -13.32 -8.54 12.99
C GLU A 22 -12.98 -8.26 11.52
N ARG A 23 -12.62 -9.29 10.74
CA ARG A 23 -12.20 -9.20 9.33
C ARG A 23 -12.94 -8.13 8.54
N GLU A 24 -14.26 -8.30 8.45
CA GLU A 24 -15.15 -7.45 7.67
C GLU A 24 -15.23 -6.01 8.17
N ALA A 25 -15.15 -5.82 9.49
CA ALA A 25 -15.15 -4.49 10.08
C ALA A 25 -13.84 -3.76 9.77
N VAL A 26 -12.70 -4.46 9.88
CA VAL A 26 -11.37 -3.91 9.57
C VAL A 26 -11.23 -3.62 8.07
N ILE A 27 -11.63 -4.53 7.18
CA ILE A 27 -11.58 -4.32 5.72
C ILE A 27 -12.39 -3.07 5.32
N ARG A 28 -13.64 -2.96 5.78
CA ARG A 28 -14.49 -1.81 5.46
C ARG A 28 -13.92 -0.50 6.00
N ASP A 29 -13.32 -0.53 7.18
CA ASP A 29 -12.72 0.65 7.77
C ASP A 29 -11.44 1.08 7.03
N TYR A 30 -10.56 0.13 6.70
CA TYR A 30 -9.37 0.38 5.89
C TYR A 30 -9.73 0.91 4.51
N HIS A 31 -10.76 0.36 3.87
CA HIS A 31 -11.28 0.89 2.61
C HIS A 31 -11.70 2.36 2.76
N ARG A 32 -12.52 2.70 3.77
CA ARG A 32 -12.97 4.07 4.01
C ARG A 32 -11.80 5.03 4.23
N GLN A 33 -10.79 4.61 4.99
CA GLN A 33 -9.61 5.43 5.24
C GLN A 33 -8.76 5.61 3.97
N ASN A 34 -8.56 4.55 3.17
CA ASN A 34 -7.88 4.66 1.87
C ASN A 34 -8.63 5.59 0.91
N MET A 35 -9.97 5.52 0.85
CA MET A 35 -10.78 6.43 0.06
C MET A 35 -10.69 7.87 0.54
N PHE A 36 -10.68 8.09 1.86
CA PHE A 36 -10.44 9.41 2.43
C PHE A 36 -9.09 9.96 1.97
N LEU A 37 -8.01 9.18 2.07
CA LEU A 37 -6.67 9.60 1.65
C LEU A 37 -6.58 9.88 0.15
N ALA A 38 -7.14 9.01 -0.70
CA ALA A 38 -7.13 9.18 -2.15
C ALA A 38 -7.90 10.41 -2.63
N THR A 39 -8.88 10.87 -1.86
CA THR A 39 -9.72 12.04 -2.19
C THR A 39 -9.28 13.31 -1.46
N HIS A 40 -8.30 13.23 -0.55
CA HIS A 40 -7.92 14.35 0.30
C HIS A 40 -6.96 15.32 -0.42
N PRO A 41 -7.28 16.61 -0.53
CA PRO A 41 -6.51 17.56 -1.35
C PRO A 41 -5.10 17.89 -0.82
N LEU A 42 -4.78 17.48 0.41
CA LEU A 42 -3.44 17.64 0.98
C LEU A 42 -2.56 16.39 0.85
N VAL A 43 -3.11 15.26 0.40
CA VAL A 43 -2.33 14.01 0.26
C VAL A 43 -1.83 13.92 -1.18
N THR A 44 -0.53 13.73 -1.35
CA THR A 44 0.09 13.49 -2.66
C THR A 44 0.17 12.00 -2.94
N ILE A 45 0.59 11.23 -1.93
CA ILE A 45 0.86 9.80 -2.03
C ILE A 45 0.05 9.07 -0.94
N VAL A 46 -0.72 8.06 -1.33
CA VAL A 46 -1.33 7.10 -0.40
C VAL A 46 -0.31 5.99 -0.13
N ALA A 47 0.17 5.90 1.10
CA ALA A 47 1.14 4.90 1.53
C ALA A 47 0.53 3.50 1.57
N HIS A 48 1.27 2.52 1.03
CA HIS A 48 1.06 1.08 1.12
C HIS A 48 -0.37 0.65 1.50
N PRO A 49 -1.36 0.82 0.60
CA PRO A 49 -2.75 0.50 0.90
C PRO A 49 -2.86 -0.98 1.29
N TRP A 50 -3.67 -1.31 2.31
CA TRP A 50 -3.81 -2.68 2.84
C TRP A 50 -2.60 -3.20 3.64
N TRP A 51 -1.73 -2.32 4.10
CA TRP A 51 -0.72 -2.65 5.11
C TRP A 51 -1.34 -2.91 6.49
N TRP A 52 -0.76 -3.84 7.27
CA TRP A 52 -1.29 -4.22 8.58
C TRP A 52 -0.20 -4.60 9.59
N MET A 53 -0.19 -3.95 10.76
CA MET A 53 0.68 -4.33 11.89
C MET A 53 -0.08 -4.50 13.21
N GLY A 54 -1.37 -4.83 13.13
CA GLY A 54 -2.29 -4.85 14.27
C GLY A 54 -2.44 -6.24 14.92
N ALA A 55 -3.70 -6.61 15.16
CA ALA A 55 -4.08 -7.90 15.71
C ALA A 55 -3.71 -9.08 14.80
N TRP A 56 -3.92 -10.31 15.29
CA TRP A 56 -3.71 -11.57 14.57
C TRP A 56 -2.25 -11.86 14.19
N ARG A 57 -1.33 -11.33 15.00
CA ARG A 57 0.06 -11.75 14.98
C ARG A 57 0.22 -13.06 15.74
N ASP A 58 0.75 -14.07 15.08
CA ASP A 58 1.11 -15.36 15.66
C ASP A 58 2.20 -15.19 16.73
N ALA A 59 2.34 -16.19 17.61
CA ALA A 59 3.32 -16.16 18.69
C ALA A 59 4.78 -16.06 18.20
N ASP A 60 5.07 -16.49 16.97
CA ASP A 60 6.38 -16.35 16.32
C ASP A 60 6.58 -15.01 15.61
N GLY A 61 5.61 -14.10 15.72
CA GLY A 61 5.69 -12.74 15.17
C GLY A 61 5.29 -12.62 13.70
N MET A 62 4.67 -13.66 13.13
CA MET A 62 4.16 -13.66 11.75
C MET A 62 2.68 -13.29 11.69
N TYR A 63 2.21 -12.85 10.53
CA TYR A 63 0.79 -12.59 10.27
C TYR A 63 0.25 -13.53 9.20
N ARG A 64 -0.20 -14.73 9.57
CA ARG A 64 -0.57 -15.78 8.60
C ARG A 64 -2.04 -15.87 8.26
N SER A 65 -2.89 -15.04 8.88
CA SER A 65 -4.33 -15.22 8.80
C SER A 65 -5.04 -13.89 8.53
N GLU A 66 -5.87 -13.47 9.46
CA GLU A 66 -6.65 -12.25 9.41
C GLU A 66 -5.77 -10.99 9.29
N PRO A 67 -6.29 -9.91 8.70
CA PRO A 67 -7.62 -9.79 8.09
C PRO A 67 -7.69 -10.25 6.61
N TRP A 68 -6.57 -10.25 5.89
CA TRP A 68 -6.47 -10.62 4.46
C TRP A 68 -5.08 -11.16 4.09
N LEU A 69 -4.30 -11.58 5.10
CA LEU A 69 -2.89 -11.93 4.94
C LEU A 69 -2.68 -13.41 4.62
N ASP A 70 -3.71 -14.24 4.84
CA ASP A 70 -3.85 -15.58 4.28
C ASP A 70 -4.32 -15.56 2.82
N ASP A 71 -5.30 -14.72 2.51
CA ASP A 71 -5.84 -14.53 1.16
C ASP A 71 -6.28 -13.07 0.93
N PHE A 72 -5.58 -12.39 0.02
CA PHE A 72 -5.89 -11.03 -0.36
C PHE A 72 -7.29 -10.90 -1.02
N GLY A 73 -7.83 -12.00 -1.55
CA GLY A 73 -9.19 -12.07 -2.10
C GLY A 73 -10.31 -11.92 -1.08
N HIS A 74 -10.00 -11.85 0.22
CA HIS A 74 -10.96 -11.42 1.24
C HIS A 74 -11.37 -9.97 1.09
N ILE A 75 -10.54 -9.13 0.45
CA ILE A 75 -10.93 -7.78 0.08
C ILE A 75 -11.76 -7.86 -1.20
N PRO A 76 -13.02 -7.36 -1.22
CA PRO A 76 -13.84 -7.38 -2.41
C PRO A 76 -13.19 -6.61 -3.57
N GLN A 77 -13.21 -7.18 -4.78
CA GLN A 77 -12.69 -6.52 -5.98
C GLN A 77 -13.28 -5.13 -6.21
N SER A 78 -14.55 -4.91 -5.86
CA SER A 78 -15.19 -3.59 -5.98
C SER A 78 -14.52 -2.51 -5.13
N MET A 79 -13.93 -2.87 -3.98
CA MET A 79 -13.17 -1.92 -3.14
C MET A 79 -11.84 -1.54 -3.80
N HIS A 80 -11.22 -2.44 -4.57
CA HIS A 80 -10.05 -2.13 -5.36
C HIS A 80 -10.41 -1.20 -6.53
N GLU A 81 -11.53 -1.46 -7.21
CA GLU A 81 -12.06 -0.63 -8.31
C GLU A 81 -12.44 0.78 -7.84
N GLU A 82 -13.13 0.90 -6.71
CA GLU A 82 -13.48 2.18 -6.08
C GLU A 82 -12.22 2.98 -5.73
N PHE A 83 -11.22 2.34 -5.11
CA PHE A 83 -9.95 2.98 -4.77
C PHE A 83 -9.16 3.43 -6.01
N ALA A 84 -9.05 2.57 -7.03
CA ALA A 84 -8.37 2.90 -8.28
C ALA A 84 -9.05 4.08 -8.99
N ALA A 85 -10.39 4.09 -9.03
CA ALA A 85 -11.14 5.18 -9.61
C ALA A 85 -10.88 6.51 -8.88
N ALA A 86 -10.94 6.51 -7.54
CA ALA A 86 -10.66 7.70 -6.75
C ALA A 86 -9.22 8.19 -6.93
N ALA A 87 -8.23 7.30 -6.90
CA ALA A 87 -6.84 7.67 -7.08
C ALA A 87 -6.60 8.36 -8.43
N ARG A 88 -7.21 7.87 -9.52
CA ARG A 88 -7.13 8.51 -10.83
C ARG A 88 -7.88 9.84 -10.89
N GLU A 89 -9.11 9.87 -10.39
CA GLU A 89 -9.96 11.07 -10.43
C GLU A 89 -9.31 12.25 -9.71
N HIS A 90 -8.65 11.97 -8.59
CA HIS A 90 -8.02 12.99 -7.74
C HIS A 90 -6.51 13.14 -7.96
N GLY A 91 -5.92 12.36 -8.87
CA GLY A 91 -4.48 12.38 -9.14
C GLY A 91 -3.62 11.93 -7.95
N ALA A 92 -4.17 11.13 -7.05
CA ALA A 92 -3.42 10.56 -5.93
C ALA A 92 -2.46 9.49 -6.45
N VAL A 93 -1.21 9.57 -6.01
CA VAL A 93 -0.19 8.55 -6.27
C VAL A 93 -0.35 7.43 -5.24
N VAL A 94 -0.13 6.17 -5.63
CA VAL A 94 -0.19 5.03 -4.71
C VAL A 94 1.19 4.42 -4.53
N GLU A 95 1.58 4.20 -3.28
CA GLU A 95 2.92 3.70 -2.98
C GLU A 95 3.02 2.17 -3.11
N PHE A 96 3.98 1.73 -3.92
CA PHE A 96 4.57 0.40 -3.87
C PHE A 96 5.69 0.38 -2.82
N ASN A 97 5.36 -0.06 -1.62
CA ASN A 97 6.29 0.00 -0.49
C ASN A 97 7.06 -1.31 -0.29
N LEU A 98 8.38 -1.22 -0.26
CA LEU A 98 9.26 -2.36 -0.14
C LEU A 98 9.32 -2.89 1.30
N GLY A 99 9.62 -2.04 2.28
CA GLY A 99 9.82 -2.45 3.67
C GLY A 99 8.52 -2.85 4.37
N ALA A 100 7.45 -2.09 4.15
CA ALA A 100 6.18 -2.27 4.81
C ALA A 100 5.48 -3.57 4.37
N THR A 101 5.56 -3.92 3.08
CA THR A 101 4.85 -5.08 2.50
C THR A 101 5.78 -6.10 1.84
N VAL A 102 6.41 -5.77 0.71
CA VAL A 102 7.05 -6.75 -0.19
C VAL A 102 8.22 -7.49 0.45
N PHE A 103 9.07 -6.80 1.20
CA PHE A 103 10.22 -7.35 1.90
C PHE A 103 9.95 -7.61 3.39
N ASN A 104 8.72 -7.40 3.84
CA ASN A 104 8.34 -7.63 5.23
C ASN A 104 8.41 -9.12 5.57
N ARG A 105 9.34 -9.49 6.44
CA ARG A 105 9.58 -10.89 6.82
C ARG A 105 8.44 -11.51 7.62
N SER A 106 7.60 -10.68 8.25
CA SER A 106 6.45 -11.14 9.03
C SER A 106 5.24 -11.50 8.17
N TYR A 107 5.25 -11.22 6.86
CA TYR A 107 4.16 -11.57 5.97
C TYR A 107 4.41 -12.86 5.17
N PRO A 108 3.35 -13.65 4.89
CA PRO A 108 3.44 -14.83 4.04
C PRO A 108 3.81 -14.47 2.60
N GLU A 109 4.55 -15.36 1.92
CA GLU A 109 4.89 -15.19 0.50
C GLU A 109 3.66 -15.18 -0.42
N GLY A 110 2.58 -15.86 -0.03
CA GLY A 110 1.30 -15.81 -0.73
C GLY A 110 0.73 -14.39 -0.79
N PHE A 111 0.63 -13.74 0.37
CA PHE A 111 0.20 -12.34 0.47
C PHE A 111 1.10 -11.40 -0.32
N LYS A 112 2.42 -11.50 -0.19
CA LYS A 112 3.36 -10.63 -0.92
C LYS A 112 3.15 -10.70 -2.43
N ARG A 113 2.94 -11.91 -2.97
CA ARG A 113 2.66 -12.11 -4.39
C ARG A 113 1.33 -11.46 -4.78
N GLN A 114 0.25 -11.73 -4.04
CA GLN A 114 -1.07 -11.14 -4.32
C GLN A 114 -1.04 -9.60 -4.20
N TYR A 115 -0.25 -9.05 -3.28
CA TYR A 115 -0.05 -7.62 -3.14
C TYR A 115 0.64 -7.02 -4.37
N VAL A 116 1.69 -7.67 -4.88
CA VAL A 116 2.36 -7.25 -6.12
C VAL A 116 1.39 -7.32 -7.31
N GLU A 117 0.60 -8.38 -7.43
CA GLU A 117 -0.46 -8.52 -8.44
C GLU A 117 -1.48 -7.37 -8.36
N TYR A 118 -1.91 -7.01 -7.14
CA TYR A 118 -2.80 -5.88 -6.89
C TYR A 118 -2.19 -4.53 -7.33
N VAL A 119 -0.93 -4.26 -6.98
CA VAL A 119 -0.27 -3.01 -7.36
C VAL A 119 -0.01 -2.95 -8.87
N ALA A 120 0.34 -4.07 -9.50
CA ALA A 120 0.45 -4.15 -10.96
C ALA A 120 -0.89 -3.88 -11.64
N TRP A 121 -1.98 -4.45 -11.11
CA TRP A 121 -3.33 -4.16 -11.57
C TRP A 121 -3.69 -2.68 -11.43
N LEU A 122 -3.36 -2.03 -10.30
CA LEU A 122 -3.56 -0.58 -10.14
C LEU A 122 -2.87 0.23 -11.25
N GLN A 123 -1.61 -0.08 -11.57
CA GLN A 123 -0.92 0.60 -12.67
C GLN A 123 -1.58 0.31 -14.03
N GLY A 124 -2.04 -0.92 -14.25
CA GLY A 124 -2.82 -1.32 -15.43
C GLY A 124 -4.11 -0.53 -15.57
N GLU A 125 -4.78 -0.23 -14.47
CA GLU A 125 -5.98 0.61 -14.40
C GLU A 125 -5.70 2.11 -14.58
N GLY A 126 -4.43 2.51 -14.73
CA GLY A 126 -4.01 3.89 -14.97
C GLY A 126 -3.66 4.68 -13.70
N VAL A 127 -3.57 4.04 -12.53
CA VAL A 127 -3.09 4.68 -11.30
C VAL A 127 -1.60 4.94 -11.41
N THR A 128 -1.16 6.14 -11.03
CA THR A 128 0.27 6.45 -10.92
C THR A 128 0.82 5.86 -9.63
N LEU A 129 1.95 5.15 -9.72
CA LEU A 129 2.61 4.54 -8.55
C LEU A 129 3.87 5.28 -8.15
N SER A 130 4.21 5.30 -6.86
CA SER A 130 5.55 5.64 -6.36
C SER A 130 6.22 4.41 -5.76
N ILE A 131 7.54 4.46 -5.58
CA ILE A 131 8.28 3.45 -4.81
C ILE A 131 8.80 4.04 -3.51
N GLY A 132 8.63 3.31 -2.42
CA GLY A 132 9.09 3.70 -1.08
C GLY A 132 9.79 2.54 -0.38
N SER A 133 10.88 2.80 0.33
CA SER A 133 11.61 1.74 1.05
C SER A 133 11.07 1.49 2.47
N ASP A 134 10.46 2.52 3.08
CA ASP A 134 10.11 2.56 4.49
C ASP A 134 11.26 2.16 5.44
N CYS A 135 12.48 2.55 5.07
CA CYS A 135 13.68 2.24 5.82
C CYS A 135 13.68 2.98 7.16
N HIS A 136 13.68 2.21 8.25
CA HIS A 136 13.77 2.70 9.63
C HIS A 136 15.13 2.34 10.27
N ASP A 137 16.04 1.76 9.50
CA ASP A 137 17.37 1.41 9.96
C ASP A 137 18.30 2.63 9.92
N GLU A 138 19.35 2.59 10.75
CA GLU A 138 20.39 3.63 10.76
C GLU A 138 21.11 3.78 9.42
N GLN A 139 21.13 2.72 8.62
CA GLN A 139 21.80 2.68 7.33
C GLN A 139 20.77 2.48 6.22
N TYR A 140 20.81 3.37 5.22
CA TYR A 140 19.90 3.33 4.09
C TYR A 140 20.40 2.37 3.01
N HIS A 141 20.05 1.08 3.15
CA HIS A 141 20.40 0.01 2.18
C HIS A 141 19.19 -0.83 1.73
N PRO A 142 18.13 -0.22 1.19
CA PRO A 142 17.07 -0.98 0.54
C PRO A 142 17.59 -1.74 -0.71
N ASP A 143 17.07 -2.94 -0.91
CA ASP A 143 17.44 -3.82 -2.04
C ASP A 143 16.66 -3.43 -3.31
N PHE A 144 17.10 -2.34 -3.96
CA PHE A 144 16.44 -1.82 -5.16
C PHE A 144 16.64 -2.69 -6.40
N GLU A 145 17.70 -3.48 -6.47
CA GLU A 145 17.92 -4.44 -7.57
C GLU A 145 16.83 -5.52 -7.53
N ARG A 146 16.61 -6.12 -6.36
CA ARG A 146 15.51 -7.06 -6.18
C ARG A 146 14.14 -6.40 -6.39
N ALA A 147 13.98 -5.14 -6.01
CA ALA A 147 12.74 -4.42 -6.28
C ALA A 147 12.49 -4.27 -7.78
N ALA A 148 13.52 -3.92 -8.57
CA ALA A 148 13.43 -3.83 -10.02
C ALA A 148 13.06 -5.17 -10.66
N GLU A 149 13.64 -6.28 -10.21
CA GLU A 149 13.26 -7.62 -10.68
C GLU A 149 11.79 -7.94 -10.42
N ILE A 150 11.26 -7.56 -9.26
CA ILE A 150 9.84 -7.76 -8.92
C ILE A 150 8.93 -6.88 -9.79
N LEU A 151 9.30 -5.61 -10.00
CA LEU A 151 8.55 -4.70 -10.86
C LEU A 151 8.50 -5.23 -12.30
N GLU A 152 9.64 -5.65 -12.85
CA GLU A 152 9.74 -6.22 -14.20
C GLU A 152 8.89 -7.48 -14.33
N ALA A 153 9.03 -8.43 -13.39
CA ALA A 153 8.28 -9.67 -13.40
C ALA A 153 6.76 -9.45 -13.29
N ALA A 154 6.33 -8.39 -12.60
CA ALA A 154 4.93 -8.01 -12.45
C ALA A 154 4.39 -7.18 -13.63
N GLY A 155 5.25 -6.77 -14.57
CA GLY A 155 4.88 -5.88 -15.67
C GLY A 155 4.62 -4.44 -15.24
N ILE A 156 5.15 -4.00 -14.09
CA ILE A 156 5.07 -2.63 -13.62
C ILE A 156 6.12 -1.79 -14.36
N GLU A 157 5.64 -0.82 -15.14
CA GLU A 157 6.50 0.05 -15.96
C GLU A 157 7.17 1.13 -15.10
N GLU A 158 8.49 1.07 -14.98
CA GLU A 158 9.28 2.06 -14.21
C GLU A 158 9.14 3.49 -14.76
N SER A 159 8.99 3.64 -16.07
CA SER A 159 8.80 4.93 -16.76
C SER A 159 7.49 5.63 -16.38
N ARG A 160 6.53 4.89 -15.81
CA ARG A 160 5.22 5.38 -15.35
C ARG A 160 5.18 5.60 -13.84
N LEU A 161 6.30 5.42 -13.14
CA LEU A 161 6.41 5.76 -11.73
C LEU A 161 6.47 7.28 -11.54
N TRP A 162 5.81 7.76 -10.49
CA TRP A 162 5.88 9.13 -10.04
C TRP A 162 7.30 9.49 -9.63
N ARG A 163 7.73 10.69 -10.01
CA ARG A 163 9.02 11.27 -9.65
C ARG A 163 8.78 12.70 -9.19
N LEU A 164 9.51 13.11 -8.16
CA LEU A 164 9.54 14.52 -7.77
C LEU A 164 10.21 15.32 -8.90
N GLY A 165 9.55 16.40 -9.32
CA GLY A 165 9.98 17.26 -10.44
C GLY A 165 11.03 18.29 -10.06
#